data_AF-A0A7W0QNZ0-F1
#
_entry.id   AF-A0A7W0QNZ0-F1
#
_cell.length_a   1.000
_cell.length_b   1.000
_cell.length_c   1.000
_cell.angle_alpha   90.00
_cell.angle_beta   90.00
_cell.angle_gamma   90.00
#
_symmetry.space_group_name_H-M   'P 1'
#
loop_
_entity.id
_entity.type
_entity.pdbx_description
1 polymer ?
#
loop_
_entity_poly.entity_id
_entity_poly.type
_entity_poly.pdbx_seq_one_letter_code
_entity_poly.pdbx_strand_id
1 'polypeptide(L)' 'MSPDDVQRVARNYLRPDRLAVVLVGNADAFVKDLKGIGFGDYERIPIDQVDLLAADLKKTKR' A
#
# COMPACT_ATOMS: atom_id res chain seq x y z
N MET A 1 -15.80 -12.45 24.30
CA MET A 1 -14.95 -11.88 23.24
C MET A 1 -14.72 -10.42 23.65
N SER A 2 -13.58 -10.13 24.27
CA SER A 2 -13.26 -8.77 24.73
C SER A 2 -12.63 -7.98 23.58
N PRO A 3 -12.77 -6.64 23.49
CA PRO A 3 -11.95 -5.81 22.60
C PRO A 3 -10.44 -6.10 22.68
N ASP A 4 -9.93 -6.56 23.82
CA ASP A 4 -8.53 -6.99 24.00
C ASP A 4 -8.13 -8.19 23.13
N ASP A 5 -9.07 -9.11 22.85
CA ASP A 5 -8.81 -10.29 22.02
C ASP A 5 -8.61 -9.89 20.55
N VAL A 6 -9.33 -8.85 20.09
CA VAL A 6 -9.25 -8.32 18.72
C VAL A 6 -7.91 -7.63 18.48
N GLN A 7 -7.43 -6.83 19.45
CA GLN A 7 -6.13 -6.16 19.34
C GLN A 7 -4.97 -7.17 19.26
N ARG A 8 -5.08 -8.32 19.94
CA ARG A 8 -4.07 -9.38 19.92
C ARG A 8 -4.00 -10.11 18.57
N VAL A 9 -5.14 -10.37 17.94
CA VAL A 9 -5.21 -11.01 16.61
C VAL A 9 -4.74 -10.06 15.51
N ALA A 10 -5.12 -8.79 15.58
CA ALA A 10 -4.62 -7.76 14.66
C ALA A 10 -3.09 -7.72 14.62
N ARG A 11 -2.44 -7.82 15.79
CA ARG A 11 -0.97 -7.79 15.92
C ARG A 11 -0.26 -9.06 15.44
N ASN A 12 -0.97 -10.19 15.37
CA ASN A 12 -0.44 -11.47 14.90
C ASN A 12 -0.61 -11.69 13.38
N TYR A 13 -1.59 -11.05 12.74
CA TYR A 13 -1.88 -11.22 11.30
C TYR A 13 -1.57 -9.97 10.46
N LEU A 14 -1.72 -8.77 11.03
CA LEU A 14 -1.20 -7.55 10.41
C LEU A 14 0.25 -7.44 10.85
N ARG A 15 1.17 -7.92 10.02
CA ARG A 15 2.57 -7.51 10.08
C ARG A 15 2.60 -6.11 9.47
N PRO A 16 2.59 -5.01 10.25
CA PRO A 16 2.63 -3.66 9.67
C PRO A 16 3.84 -3.48 8.74
N ASP A 17 4.96 -4.15 9.02
CA ASP A 17 6.15 -4.21 8.16
C ASP A 17 5.96 -4.95 6.81
N ARG A 18 4.81 -5.59 6.56
CA ARG A 18 4.50 -6.28 5.29
C ARG A 18 3.16 -5.85 4.67
N LEU A 19 2.58 -4.75 5.16
CA LEU A 19 1.37 -4.20 4.55
C LEU A 19 1.75 -3.42 3.29
N ALA A 20 1.47 -4.02 2.13
CA ALA A 20 1.48 -3.32 0.86
C ALA A 20 0.09 -2.68 0.64
N VAL A 21 0.04 -1.36 0.55
CA VAL A 21 -1.18 -0.60 0.25
C VAL A 21 -1.10 -0.10 -1.19
N VAL A 22 -2.06 -0.48 -2.02
CA VAL A 22 -2.15 -0.02 -3.42
C VAL A 22 -3.28 1.02 -3.51
N LEU A 23 -2.91 2.27 -3.84
CA LEU A 23 -3.84 3.38 -4.06
C LEU A 23 -3.97 3.63 -5.56
N VAL A 24 -5.18 3.47 -6.10
CA VAL A 24 -5.47 3.66 -7.54
C VAL A 24 -6.26 4.95 -7.75
N GLY A 25 -5.72 5.87 -8.55
CA GLY A 25 -6.37 7.14 -8.85
C GLY A 25 -5.37 8.23 -9.24
N ASN A 26 -5.77 9.50 -9.11
CA ASN A 26 -4.89 10.64 -9.33
C ASN A 26 -3.92 10.79 -8.15
N ALA A 27 -2.68 10.32 -8.32
CA ALA A 27 -1.64 10.37 -7.30
C ALA A 27 -1.39 11.77 -6.74
N ASP A 28 -1.48 12.81 -7.56
CA ASP A 28 -1.23 14.19 -7.12
C ASP A 28 -2.28 14.73 -6.14
N ALA A 29 -3.46 14.09 -6.08
CA ALA A 29 -4.52 14.46 -5.16
C ALA A 29 -4.23 14.03 -3.71
N PHE A 30 -3.48 12.96 -3.47
CA PHE A 30 -3.35 12.35 -2.14
C PHE A 30 -1.91 12.14 -1.65
N VAL A 31 -0.90 12.23 -2.51
CA VAL A 31 0.50 12.02 -2.11
C VAL A 31 0.99 13.05 -1.09
N LYS A 32 0.40 14.25 -1.09
CA LYS A 32 0.70 15.27 -0.07
C LYS A 32 0.23 14.83 1.32
N ASP A 33 -0.93 14.18 1.39
CA ASP A 33 -1.49 13.67 2.63
C ASP A 33 -0.70 12.46 3.14
N LEU A 34 -0.26 11.57 2.23
CA LEU A 34 0.63 10.44 2.56
C LEU A 34 1.91 10.89 3.27
N LYS A 35 2.54 11.95 2.74
CA LYS A 35 3.72 12.55 3.38
C LYS A 35 3.38 13.15 4.75
N GLY A 36 2.22 13.78 4.89
CA GLY A 36 1.76 14.40 6.13
C GLY A 36 1.51 13.41 7.28
N ILE A 37 1.17 12.16 6.97
CA ILE A 37 0.90 11.10 7.95
C ILE A 37 2.09 10.14 8.15
N GLY A 38 3.25 10.42 7.54
CA GLY A 38 4.49 9.67 7.74
C GLY A 38 4.77 8.56 6.72
N PHE A 39 3.97 8.41 5.65
CA PHE A 39 4.32 7.54 4.53
C PHE A 39 5.25 8.28 3.57
N GLY A 40 6.56 8.22 3.85
CA GLY A 40 7.60 8.84 3.02
C GLY A 40 8.05 7.99 1.84
N ASP A 41 8.04 6.67 2.00
CA ASP A 41 8.48 5.72 0.98
C ASP A 41 7.28 5.18 0.20
N TYR A 42 7.13 5.65 -1.03
CA TYR A 42 6.12 5.16 -1.96
C TYR A 42 6.66 5.19 -3.40
N GLU A 43 6.10 4.31 -4.23
CA GLU A 43 6.34 4.29 -5.66
C GLU A 43 5.08 4.73 -6.42
N ARG A 44 5.26 5.57 -7.45
CA ARG A 44 4.19 5.91 -8.39
C ARG A 44 4.39 5.09 -9.66
N ILE A 45 3.40 4.29 -10.03
CA ILE A 45 3.41 3.52 -11.28
C ILE A 45 2.36 4.14 -12.22
N PRO A 46 2.76 4.67 -13.40
CA PRO A 46 1.82 5.15 -14.40
C PRO A 46 0.85 4.04 -14.84
N ILE A 47 -0.42 4.37 -15.08
CA ILE A 47 -1.45 3.36 -15.40
C ILE A 47 -1.11 2.55 -16.67
N ASP A 48 -0.42 3.16 -17.64
CA ASP A 48 0.05 2.49 -18.85
C ASP A 48 1.18 1.48 -18.59
N GLN A 49 1.83 1.56 -17.43
CA GLN A 49 2.94 0.71 -17.00
C GLN A 49 2.57 -0.28 -15.90
N VAL A 50 1.32 -0.26 -15.41
CA VAL A 50 0.84 -1.18 -14.37
C VAL A 50 0.50 -2.56 -14.95
N ASP A 51 1.00 -3.62 -14.30
CA ASP A 51 0.54 -5.00 -14.47
C ASP A 51 0.12 -5.57 -13.12
N LEU A 52 -1.19 -5.70 -12.89
CA LEU A 52 -1.75 -6.18 -11.61
C LEU A 52 -1.47 -7.66 -11.33
N LEU A 53 -0.97 -8.41 -12.32
CA LEU A 53 -0.63 -9.81 -12.18
C LEU A 53 0.87 -10.02 -11.88
N ALA A 54 1.69 -8.97 -12.06
CA ALA A 54 3.11 -8.99 -11.74
C ALA A 54 3.34 -8.74 -10.25
N ALA A 55 4.33 -9.42 -9.67
CA ALA A 55 4.65 -9.29 -8.24
C ALA A 55 5.11 -7.86 -7.86
N ASP A 56 5.76 -7.15 -8.79
CA ASP A 56 6.22 -5.76 -8.61
C ASP A 56 5.25 -4.73 -9.23
N LEU A 57 4.11 -5.16 -9.74
CA LEU A 57 3.06 -4.35 -10.35
C LEU A 57 3.47 -3.59 -11.63
N LYS A 58 4.64 -3.89 -12.24
CA LYS A 58 5.11 -3.22 -13.47
C LYS A 58 5.07 -4.15 -14.67
N LYS A 59 4.73 -3.58 -15.81
CA LYS A 59 4.94 -4.23 -17.10
C LYS A 59 6.45 -4.36 -17.35
N THR A 60 6.90 -5.58 -17.63
CA THR A 60 8.19 -5.78 -18.31
C THR A 60 8.07 -5.17 -19.70
N LYS A 61 8.93 -4.19 -20.04
CA LYS A 61 9.10 -3.73 -21.43
C LYS A 61 9.45 -4.96 -22.28
N ARG A 62 8.53 -5.35 -23.14
CA ARG A 62 8.80 -6.25 -24.27
C ARG A 62 9.21 -5.43 -25.48
#